data_AF-A0A2N7TQI0-F1
#
_entry.id   AF-A0A2N7TQI0-F1
#
_cell.length_a   1.000
_cell.length_b   1.000
_cell.length_c   1.000
_cell.angle_alpha   90.00
_cell.angle_beta   90.00
_cell.angle_gamma   90.00
#
_symmetry.space_group_name_H-M   'P 1'
#
loop_
_entity.id
_entity.type
_entity.pdbx_description
1 polymer ?
#
loop_
_entity_poly.entity_id
_entity_poly.type
_entity_poly.pdbx_seq_one_letter_code
_entity_poly.pdbx_strand_id
1 'polypeptide(L)'
;MKVASSYNMMMLSAAEVIARRTMMMASGAMTGPEAMGMVMEKATIYATAAERAAVAAAKGADPARITAAALKPYSTKTQSNVRKLRS
;
A
#
# COMPACT_ATOMS: atom_id res chain seq x y z
N MET A 1 -13.17 -0.28 15.77
CA MET A 1 -13.99 -0.61 14.58
C MET A 1 -13.52 0.02 13.26
N LYS A 2 -13.14 1.32 13.20
CA LYS A 2 -12.72 1.96 11.93
C LYS A 2 -11.41 1.41 11.34
N VAL A 3 -10.43 1.06 12.17
CA VAL A 3 -9.15 0.52 11.68
C VAL A 3 -9.32 -0.86 11.04
N ALA A 4 -10.05 -1.78 11.69
CA ALA A 4 -10.32 -3.12 11.17
C ALA A 4 -11.08 -3.10 9.83
N SER A 5 -12.11 -2.26 9.70
CA SER A 5 -12.82 -2.10 8.42
C SER A 5 -11.92 -1.49 7.33
N SER A 6 -11.14 -0.45 7.67
CA SER A 6 -10.20 0.16 6.70
C SER A 6 -9.10 -0.82 6.25
N TYR A 7 -8.65 -1.69 7.15
CA TYR A 7 -7.69 -2.74 6.86
C TYR A 7 -8.29 -3.80 5.92
N ASN A 8 -9.50 -4.27 6.19
CA ASN A 8 -10.19 -5.23 5.32
C ASN A 8 -10.42 -4.66 3.91
N MET A 9 -10.82 -3.39 3.80
CA MET A 9 -10.97 -2.71 2.51
C MET A 9 -9.64 -2.57 1.77
N MET A 10 -8.55 -2.30 2.51
CA MET A 10 -7.20 -2.31 1.94
C MET A 10 -6.84 -3.70 1.42
N MET A 11 -7.13 -4.77 2.15
CA MET A 11 -6.81 -6.14 1.74
C MET A 11 -7.56 -6.56 0.47
N LEU A 12 -8.86 -6.22 0.36
CA LEU A 12 -9.62 -6.45 -0.88
C LEU A 12 -9.03 -5.69 -2.07
N SER A 13 -8.67 -4.42 -1.84
CA SER A 13 -8.04 -3.58 -2.87
C SER A 13 -6.66 -4.13 -3.27
N ALA A 14 -5.89 -4.67 -2.33
CA ALA A 14 -4.61 -5.28 -2.58
C ALA A 14 -4.76 -6.57 -3.41
N ALA A 15 -5.76 -7.40 -3.10
CA ALA A 15 -6.07 -8.60 -3.89
C ALA A 15 -6.38 -8.25 -5.36
N GLU A 16 -7.13 -7.17 -5.61
CA GLU A 16 -7.38 -6.68 -6.97
C GLU A 16 -6.10 -6.24 -7.68
N VAL A 17 -5.24 -5.46 -7.02
CA VAL A 17 -3.95 -5.04 -7.60
C VAL A 17 -3.09 -6.24 -7.98
N ILE A 18 -3.02 -7.24 -7.10
CA ILE A 18 -2.27 -8.48 -7.34
C ILE A 18 -2.87 -9.20 -8.55
N ALA A 19 -4.17 -9.44 -8.57
CA ALA A 19 -4.83 -10.14 -9.67
C ALA A 19 -4.60 -9.46 -11.02
N ARG A 20 -4.76 -8.12 -11.09
CA ARG A 20 -4.54 -7.35 -12.32
C ARG A 20 -3.09 -7.41 -12.80
N ARG A 21 -2.12 -7.22 -11.90
CA ARG A 21 -0.69 -7.31 -12.24
C ARG A 21 -0.29 -8.73 -12.66
N THR A 22 -0.86 -9.76 -12.03
CA THR A 22 -0.68 -11.16 -12.46
C THR A 22 -1.20 -11.37 -13.88
N MET A 23 -2.37 -10.84 -14.24
CA MET A 23 -2.87 -10.91 -15.62
C MET A 23 -1.99 -10.14 -16.61
N MET A 24 -1.47 -8.97 -16.24
CA MET A 24 -0.53 -8.23 -17.09
C MET A 24 0.77 -9.01 -17.31
N MET A 25 1.29 -9.67 -16.28
CA MET A 25 2.46 -10.55 -16.40
C MET A 25 2.16 -11.73 -17.32
N ALA A 26 1.05 -12.44 -17.10
CA ALA A 26 0.67 -13.63 -17.85
C ALA A 26 0.40 -13.34 -19.34
N SER A 27 -0.16 -12.17 -19.65
CA SER A 27 -0.43 -11.73 -21.03
C SER A 27 0.78 -11.10 -21.73
N GLY A 28 1.89 -10.88 -21.03
CA GLY A 28 3.04 -10.14 -21.56
C GLY A 28 2.82 -8.62 -21.70
N ALA A 29 1.70 -8.08 -21.19
CA ALA A 29 1.38 -6.66 -21.24
C ALA A 29 2.16 -5.80 -20.21
N MET A 30 2.90 -6.42 -19.29
CA MET A 30 3.68 -5.70 -18.29
C MET A 30 4.96 -5.09 -18.90
N THR A 31 5.04 -3.77 -18.87
CA THR A 31 6.22 -3.04 -19.35
C THR A 31 7.35 -3.02 -18.31
N GLY A 32 8.59 -2.89 -18.77
CA GLY A 32 9.77 -2.74 -17.90
C GLY A 32 9.63 -1.59 -16.88
N PRO A 33 9.19 -0.38 -17.30
CA PRO A 33 8.91 0.70 -16.36
C PRO A 33 7.84 0.39 -15.31
N GLU A 34 6.77 -0.35 -15.64
CA GLU A 34 5.78 -0.77 -14.63
C GLU A 34 6.39 -1.73 -13.61
N ALA A 35 7.15 -2.72 -14.09
CA ALA A 35 7.82 -3.69 -13.22
C ALA A 35 8.83 -3.00 -12.28
N MET A 36 9.62 -2.05 -12.79
CA MET A 36 10.53 -1.26 -11.95
C MET A 36 9.77 -0.38 -10.96
N GLY A 37 8.68 0.26 -11.42
CA GLY A 37 7.78 1.03 -10.58
C GLY A 37 7.29 0.21 -9.39
N MET A 38 6.85 -1.03 -9.60
CA MET A 38 6.41 -1.94 -8.53
C MET A 38 7.46 -2.19 -7.45
N VAL A 39 8.73 -2.30 -7.81
CA VAL A 39 9.83 -2.50 -6.85
C VAL A 39 10.05 -1.22 -6.04
N MET A 40 10.14 -0.07 -6.72
CA MET A 40 10.35 1.23 -6.08
C MET A 40 9.18 1.62 -5.16
N GLU A 41 7.96 1.23 -5.50
CA GLU A 41 6.79 1.38 -4.63
C GLU A 41 7.02 0.72 -3.26
N LYS A 42 7.61 -0.47 -3.20
CA LYS A 42 7.82 -1.18 -1.92
C LYS A 42 8.77 -0.41 -1.00
N ALA A 43 9.90 0.05 -1.54
CA ALA A 43 10.92 0.77 -0.78
C ALA A 43 10.37 2.12 -0.26
N THR A 44 9.70 2.88 -1.13
CA THR A 44 9.14 4.20 -0.78
C THR A 44 8.03 4.09 0.26
N ILE A 45 7.09 3.14 0.11
CA ILE A 45 6.01 2.93 1.09
C ILE A 45 6.60 2.54 2.45
N TYR A 46 7.58 1.62 2.47
CA TYR A 46 8.22 1.19 3.71
C TYR A 46 8.89 2.36 4.45
N ALA A 47 9.69 3.16 3.74
CA ALA A 47 10.35 4.33 4.33
C ALA A 47 9.33 5.31 4.92
N THR A 48 8.27 5.65 4.17
CA THR A 48 7.21 6.54 4.67
C THR A 48 6.44 5.95 5.85
N ALA A 49 6.19 4.63 5.84
CA ALA A 49 5.53 3.95 6.96
C ALA A 49 6.38 3.97 8.23
N ALA A 50 7.67 3.69 8.12
CA ALA A 50 8.62 3.74 9.21
C ALA A 50 8.73 5.16 9.80
N GLU A 51 8.88 6.17 8.93
CA GLU A 51 8.90 7.58 9.33
C GLU A 51 7.64 7.97 10.11
N ARG A 52 6.46 7.65 9.57
CA ARG A 52 5.18 8.01 10.22
C ARG A 52 4.98 7.29 11.55
N ALA A 53 5.40 6.03 11.65
CA ALA A 53 5.38 5.30 12.90
C ALA A 53 6.31 5.94 13.93
N ALA A 54 7.55 6.27 13.53
CA ALA A 54 8.54 6.92 14.39
C ALA A 54 8.05 8.29 14.88
N VAL A 55 7.48 9.12 13.99
CA VAL A 55 6.90 10.42 14.35
C VAL A 55 5.72 10.26 15.32
N ALA A 56 4.85 9.26 15.13
CA ALA A 56 3.75 9.00 16.05
C ALA A 56 4.25 8.54 17.42
N ALA A 57 5.26 7.66 17.46
CA ALA A 57 5.87 7.19 18.69
C ALA A 57 6.56 8.33 19.45
N ALA A 58 7.34 9.16 18.76
CA ALA A 58 8.02 10.33 19.35
C ALA A 58 7.03 11.35 19.93
N LYS A 59 5.81 11.41 19.41
CA LYS A 59 4.71 12.24 19.94
C LYS A 59 3.97 11.62 21.13
N GLY A 60 4.41 10.46 21.63
CA GLY A 60 3.79 9.76 22.75
C GLY A 60 2.46 9.09 22.41
N ALA A 61 2.22 8.75 21.13
CA ALA A 61 1.00 8.06 20.74
C ALA A 61 0.95 6.64 21.32
N ASP A 62 -0.26 6.15 21.62
CA ASP A 62 -0.48 4.76 22.01
C ASP A 62 -0.15 3.78 20.85
N PRO A 63 0.13 2.49 21.15
CA PRO A 63 0.47 1.50 20.13
C PRO A 63 -0.53 1.41 18.98
N ALA A 64 -1.84 1.53 19.24
CA ALA A 64 -2.85 1.43 18.19
C ALA A 64 -2.77 2.62 17.21
N ARG A 65 -2.49 3.83 17.70
CA ARG A 65 -2.25 5.01 16.85
C ARG A 65 -0.94 4.93 16.08
N ILE A 66 0.13 4.39 16.67
CA ILE A 66 1.40 4.14 15.97
C ILE A 66 1.17 3.16 14.82
N THR A 67 0.50 2.04 15.07
CA THR A 67 0.16 1.06 14.03
C THR A 67 -0.72 1.68 12.94
N ALA A 68 -1.72 2.48 13.30
CA ALA A 68 -2.56 3.18 12.32
C ALA A 68 -1.75 4.15 11.44
N ALA A 69 -0.76 4.85 12.02
CA ALA A 69 0.15 5.72 11.28
C ALA A 69 1.04 4.94 10.31
N ALA A 70 1.54 3.77 10.73
CA ALA A 70 2.34 2.87 9.92
C ALA A 70 1.56 2.24 8.75
N LEU A 71 0.28 1.88 8.95
CA LEU A 71 -0.56 1.25 7.94
C LEU A 71 -1.08 2.22 6.88
N LYS A 72 -1.24 3.51 7.22
CA LYS A 72 -1.86 4.49 6.33
C LYS A 72 -1.18 4.67 4.96
N PRO A 73 0.16 4.69 4.84
CA PRO A 73 0.84 4.70 3.55
C PRO A 73 0.46 3.52 2.65
N TYR A 74 0.42 2.30 3.21
CA TYR A 74 0.00 1.10 2.47
C TYR A 74 -1.42 1.24 1.94
N SER A 75 -2.38 1.65 2.79
CA SER A 75 -3.77 1.83 2.35
C SER A 75 -3.89 2.86 1.24
N THR A 76 -3.20 4.00 1.36
CA THR A 76 -3.22 5.08 0.38
C THR A 76 -2.67 4.63 -0.97
N LYS A 77 -1.54 3.92 -0.95
CA LYS A 77 -0.88 3.48 -2.18
C LYS A 77 -1.63 2.33 -2.85
N THR A 78 -2.19 1.39 -2.09
CA THR A 78 -3.08 0.35 -2.62
C THR A 78 -4.28 0.96 -3.36
N GLN A 79 -4.94 1.97 -2.79
CA GLN A 79 -6.03 2.68 -3.46
C GLN A 79 -5.56 3.39 -4.74
N SER A 80 -4.37 4.01 -4.70
CA SER A 80 -3.79 4.62 -5.90
C SER A 80 -3.54 3.60 -7.01
N ASN A 81 -3.02 2.42 -6.66
CA ASN A 81 -2.72 1.36 -7.62
C ASN A 81 -4.00 0.75 -8.20
N VAL A 82 -5.04 0.53 -7.38
CA VAL A 82 -6.36 0.11 -7.87
C VAL A 82 -6.87 1.10 -8.92
N ARG A 83 -6.86 2.41 -8.63
CA ARG A 83 -7.32 3.43 -9.59
C ARG A 83 -6.54 3.39 -10.89
N LYS A 84 -5.20 3.30 -10.82
CA LYS A 84 -4.31 3.21 -11.99
C LYS A 84 -4.56 1.95 -12.83
N LEU A 85 -4.90 0.82 -12.22
CA LEU A 85 -5.09 -0.45 -12.93
C LEU A 85 -6.53 -0.68 -13.41
N ARG A 86 -7.45 0.23 -13.06
CA ARG A 86 -8.84 0.24 -13.55
C ARG A 86 -9.04 1.18 -14.74
N SER A 87 -8.21 2.22 -14.86
CA SER A 87 -8.12 3.08 -16.05
C SER A 87 -7.40 2.36 -17.18
#